data_AF-A0A354GRT6-F1
#
_entry.id   AF-A0A354GRT6-F1
#
_cell.length_a   1.000
_cell.length_b   1.000
_cell.length_c   1.000
_cell.angle_alpha   90.00
_cell.angle_beta   90.00
_cell.angle_gamma   90.00
#
_symmetry.space_group_name_H-M   'P 1'
#
loop_
_entity.id
_entity.type
_entity.pdbx_description
1 polymer ?
#
loop_
_entity_poly.entity_id
_entity_poly.type
_entity_poly.pdbx_seq_one_letter_code
_entity_poly.pdbx_strand_id
1 'polypeptide(L)'
;MNWSDIPRNPDRRTLRQFAALCALFIGLAACRQGFAAGRPGLAAALALVAVAVGVLGMIRPGLFRPIFVGAMMATFPIGWLVSRVVLAGLFYGLFTPLGLLFRLRGRDVLERRRPNRDSYWVPKETPADVRAYFRQS
;
A
#
# COMPACT_ATOMS: atom_id res chain seq x y z
N MET A 1 -0.41 -9.72 -1.53
CA MET A 1 -1.41 -9.21 -2.48
C MET A 1 -1.80 -10.35 -3.39
N ASN A 2 -2.81 -11.08 -2.95
CA ASN A 2 -3.42 -12.20 -3.64
C ASN A 2 -4.86 -11.81 -4.02
N TRP A 3 -5.44 -12.45 -5.04
CA TRP A 3 -6.80 -12.13 -5.48
C TRP A 3 -7.90 -12.48 -4.45
N SER A 4 -7.53 -13.17 -3.37
CA SER A 4 -8.31 -13.37 -2.14
C SER A 4 -8.60 -12.07 -1.38
N ASP A 5 -7.74 -11.07 -1.51
CA ASP A 5 -7.70 -9.90 -0.62
C ASP A 5 -8.80 -8.87 -0.95
N ILE A 6 -9.58 -9.11 -2.02
CA ILE A 6 -10.67 -8.25 -2.48
C ILE A 6 -11.96 -8.59 -1.72
N PRO A 7 -12.51 -7.67 -0.90
CA PRO A 7 -13.70 -7.96 -0.09
C PRO A 7 -14.96 -8.06 -0.97
N ARG A 8 -15.32 -9.29 -1.37
CA ARG A 8 -16.54 -9.58 -2.17
C ARG A 8 -17.84 -9.27 -1.41
N ASN A 9 -17.80 -9.29 -0.08
CA ASN A 9 -18.84 -8.81 0.83
C ASN A 9 -18.33 -7.55 1.57
N PRO A 10 -18.30 -6.36 0.94
CA PRO A 10 -17.91 -5.13 1.62
C PRO A 10 -19.01 -4.70 2.61
N ASP A 11 -18.62 -4.12 3.75
CA ASP A 11 -19.58 -3.66 4.75
C ASP A 11 -20.41 -2.45 4.26
N ARG A 12 -21.62 -2.31 4.80
CA ARG A 12 -22.55 -1.21 4.51
C ARG A 12 -21.94 0.16 4.85
N ARG A 13 -21.06 0.26 5.85
CA ARG A 13 -20.32 1.50 6.17
C ARG A 13 -19.31 1.83 5.07
N THR A 14 -18.53 0.86 4.62
CA THR A 14 -17.54 1.03 3.53
C THR A 14 -18.21 1.45 2.22
N LEU A 15 -19.35 0.84 1.88
CA LEU A 15 -20.13 1.22 0.69
C LEU A 15 -20.67 2.66 0.77
N ARG A 16 -21.15 3.09 1.95
CA ARG A 16 -21.60 4.49 2.16
C ARG A 16 -20.43 5.48 2.12
N GLN A 17 -19.27 5.12 2.67
CA GLN A 17 -18.05 5.94 2.59
C GLN A 17 -17.56 6.09 1.15
N PHE A 18 -17.55 5.02 0.37
CA PHE A 18 -17.19 5.06 -1.05
C PHE A 18 -18.17 5.94 -1.85
N ALA A 19 -19.48 5.76 -1.67
CA ALA A 19 -20.49 6.59 -2.34
C ALA A 19 -20.36 8.08 -1.98
N ALA A 20 -20.07 8.40 -0.71
CA ALA A 20 -19.82 9.77 -0.25
C ALA A 20 -18.55 10.38 -0.86
N LEU A 21 -17.46 9.61 -0.97
CA LEU A 21 -16.22 10.04 -1.64
C LEU A 21 -16.43 10.28 -3.14
N CYS A 22 -17.19 9.40 -3.83
CA CYS A 22 -17.57 9.60 -5.23
C CYS A 22 -18.44 10.87 -5.40
N ALA A 23 -19.45 11.06 -4.55
CA ALA A 23 -20.30 12.25 -4.58
C ALA A 23 -19.49 13.54 -4.32
N LEU A 24 -18.56 13.53 -3.37
CA LEU A 24 -17.66 14.64 -3.09
C LEU A 24 -16.76 14.96 -4.30
N PHE A 25 -16.17 13.95 -4.93
CA PHE A 25 -15.29 14.13 -6.09
C PHE A 25 -16.04 14.66 -7.33
N ILE A 26 -17.23 14.12 -7.61
CA ILE A 26 -18.09 14.61 -8.70
C ILE A 26 -18.60 16.02 -8.39
N GLY A 27 -18.97 16.31 -7.13
CA GLY A 27 -19.38 17.64 -6.68
C GLY A 27 -18.27 18.69 -6.81
N LEU A 28 -17.03 18.33 -6.48
CA LEU A 28 -15.86 19.20 -6.68
C LEU A 28 -15.58 19.43 -8.18
N ALA A 29 -15.75 18.41 -9.03
CA ALA A 29 -15.63 18.56 -10.47
C ALA A 29 -16.76 19.42 -11.08
N ALA A 30 -17.98 19.30 -10.58
CA ALA A 30 -19.13 20.15 -10.94
C ALA A 30 -18.87 21.61 -10.56
N CYS A 31 -18.45 21.85 -9.31
CA CYS A 31 -18.04 23.16 -8.80
C CYS A 31 -16.95 23.78 -9.70
N ARG A 32 -15.89 23.02 -10.01
CA ARG A 32 -14.81 23.48 -10.90
C ARG A 32 -15.31 23.82 -12.32
N GLN A 33 -16.25 23.06 -12.88
CA GLN A 33 -16.81 23.40 -14.20
C GLN A 33 -17.77 24.60 -14.17
N GLY A 34 -18.47 24.82 -13.06
CA GLY A 34 -19.30 26.01 -12.85
C GLY A 34 -18.45 27.28 -12.78
N PHE A 35 -17.50 27.33 -11.84
CA PHE A 35 -16.72 28.54 -11.58
C PHE A 35 -15.54 28.77 -12.54
N ALA A 36 -14.86 27.72 -13.01
CA ALA A 36 -13.61 27.86 -13.78
C ALA A 36 -13.71 27.42 -15.26
N ALA A 37 -14.84 26.87 -15.72
CA ALA A 37 -15.04 26.51 -17.13
C ALA A 37 -16.23 27.22 -17.81
N GLY A 38 -17.04 27.98 -17.07
CA GLY A 38 -18.15 28.76 -17.64
C GLY A 38 -19.26 27.94 -18.31
N ARG A 39 -19.39 26.64 -17.98
CA ARG A 39 -20.36 25.72 -18.60
C ARG A 39 -21.45 25.31 -17.60
N PRO A 40 -22.42 26.19 -17.28
CA PRO A 40 -23.40 25.95 -16.22
C PRO A 40 -24.25 24.69 -16.43
N GLY A 41 -24.59 24.34 -17.68
CA GLY A 41 -25.34 23.11 -17.99
C GLY A 41 -24.60 21.82 -17.60
N LEU A 42 -23.29 21.74 -17.88
CA LEU A 42 -22.47 20.59 -17.46
C LEU A 42 -22.23 20.58 -15.95
N ALA A 43 -22.06 21.75 -15.34
CA ALA A 43 -21.93 21.88 -13.88
C ALA A 43 -23.21 21.40 -13.16
N ALA A 44 -24.39 21.84 -13.63
CA ALA A 44 -25.69 21.43 -13.08
C ALA A 44 -25.95 19.93 -13.27
N ALA A 45 -25.65 19.38 -14.45
CA ALA A 45 -25.77 17.94 -14.70
C ALA A 45 -24.86 17.11 -13.76
N LEU A 46 -23.59 17.50 -13.60
CA LEU A 46 -22.67 16.82 -12.68
C LEU A 46 -23.06 16.99 -11.21
N ALA A 47 -23.58 18.15 -10.80
CA ALA A 47 -24.09 18.36 -9.45
C ALA A 47 -25.31 17.47 -9.15
N LEU A 48 -26.24 17.35 -10.09
CA LEU A 48 -27.40 16.47 -9.98
C LEU A 48 -26.98 14.99 -9.90
N VAL A 49 -25.99 14.57 -10.71
CA VAL A 49 -25.39 13.23 -10.62
C VAL A 49 -24.69 13.00 -9.27
N ALA A 50 -23.96 13.98 -8.74
CA ALA A 50 -23.32 13.87 -7.42
C ALA A 50 -24.34 13.68 -6.29
N VAL A 51 -25.43 14.47 -6.30
CA VAL A 51 -26.53 14.35 -5.34
C VAL A 51 -27.22 12.98 -5.50
N ALA A 52 -27.53 12.57 -6.72
CA ALA A 52 -28.15 11.26 -7.00
C ALA A 52 -27.27 10.10 -6.50
N VAL A 53 -25.98 10.09 -6.79
CA VAL A 53 -25.03 9.06 -6.32
C VAL A 53 -24.94 9.05 -4.80
N GLY A 54 -24.83 10.22 -4.15
CA GLY A 54 -24.78 10.32 -2.69
C GLY A 54 -26.05 9.80 -2.02
N VAL A 55 -27.22 10.26 -2.47
CA VAL A 55 -28.53 9.84 -1.91
C VAL A 55 -28.79 8.35 -2.17
N LEU A 56 -28.54 7.85 -3.38
CA LEU A 56 -28.79 6.45 -3.72
C LEU A 56 -27.85 5.51 -2.97
N GLY A 57 -26.58 5.90 -2.76
CA GLY A 57 -25.62 5.18 -1.93
C GLY A 57 -25.94 5.22 -0.43
N MET A 58 -26.57 6.30 0.05
CA MET A 58 -27.07 6.44 1.42
C MET A 58 -28.26 5.51 1.69
N ILE A 59 -29.21 5.41 0.76
CA ILE A 59 -30.48 4.67 0.92
C ILE A 59 -30.33 3.18 0.54
N ARG A 60 -29.63 2.86 -0.56
CA ARG A 60 -29.42 1.47 -1.03
C ARG A 60 -27.94 1.19 -1.34
N PRO A 61 -27.05 1.13 -0.33
CA PRO A 61 -25.63 0.82 -0.54
C PRO A 61 -25.39 -0.52 -1.25
N GLY A 62 -26.31 -1.49 -1.12
CA GLY A 62 -26.22 -2.77 -1.82
C GLY A 62 -26.16 -2.66 -3.35
N LEU A 63 -26.72 -1.61 -3.95
CA LEU A 63 -26.67 -1.37 -5.40
C LEU A 63 -25.27 -0.95 -5.88
N PHE A 64 -24.47 -0.35 -5.00
CA PHE A 64 -23.09 0.08 -5.29
C PHE A 64 -22.07 -1.05 -5.10
N ARG A 65 -22.47 -2.21 -4.55
CA ARG A 65 -21.59 -3.37 -4.35
C ARG A 65 -20.86 -3.84 -5.62
N PRO A 66 -21.51 -4.09 -6.78
CA PRO A 66 -20.78 -4.49 -8.00
C PRO A 66 -19.82 -3.40 -8.49
N ILE A 67 -20.20 -2.13 -8.41
CA ILE A 67 -19.37 -0.99 -8.80
C ILE A 67 -18.11 -0.92 -7.91
N PHE A 68 -18.27 -1.05 -6.60
CA PHE A 68 -17.16 -1.08 -5.64
C PHE A 68 -16.23 -2.26 -5.88
N VAL A 69 -16.75 -3.46 -6.11
CA VAL A 69 -15.93 -4.65 -6.38
C VAL A 69 -15.17 -4.51 -7.71
N GLY A 70 -15.80 -3.98 -8.76
CA GLY A 70 -15.13 -3.67 -10.03
C GLY A 70 -14.01 -2.63 -9.88
N ALA A 71 -14.26 -1.55 -9.15
CA ALA A 71 -13.25 -0.52 -8.85
C ALA A 71 -12.08 -1.08 -8.03
N MET A 72 -12.35 -1.97 -7.08
CA MET A 72 -11.31 -2.68 -6.32
C MET A 72 -10.49 -3.63 -7.19
N MET A 73 -11.12 -4.36 -8.12
CA MET A 73 -10.41 -5.21 -9.09
C MET A 73 -9.52 -4.39 -10.05
N ALA A 74 -9.97 -3.22 -10.48
CA ALA A 74 -9.16 -2.29 -11.28
C ALA A 74 -7.99 -1.67 -10.48
N THR A 75 -8.19 -1.42 -9.18
CA THR A 75 -7.17 -0.85 -8.30
C THR A 75 -6.13 -1.88 -7.85
N PHE A 76 -6.49 -3.17 -7.76
CA PHE A 76 -5.61 -4.27 -7.34
C PHE A 76 -4.24 -4.32 -8.05
N PRO A 77 -4.14 -4.28 -9.41
CA PRO A 77 -2.85 -4.26 -10.10
C PRO A 77 -2.03 -2.99 -9.81
N ILE A 78 -2.67 -1.85 -9.52
CA ILE A 78 -1.97 -0.61 -9.13
C ILE A 78 -1.30 -0.80 -7.77
N GLY A 79 -2.02 -1.34 -6.78
CA GLY A 79 -1.43 -1.69 -5.49
C GLY A 79 -0.28 -2.70 -5.62
N TRP A 80 -0.48 -3.75 -6.42
CA TRP A 80 0.53 -4.75 -6.73
C TRP A 80 1.77 -4.17 -7.41
N LEU A 81 1.64 -3.09 -8.19
CA LEU A 81 2.78 -2.35 -8.76
C LEU A 81 3.44 -1.44 -7.72
N VAL A 82 2.68 -0.67 -6.96
CA VAL A 82 3.19 0.26 -5.93
C VAL A 82 4.05 -0.49 -4.89
N SER A 83 3.62 -1.66 -4.41
CA SER A 83 4.44 -2.46 -3.48
C SER A 83 5.79 -2.86 -4.08
N ARG A 84 5.84 -3.16 -5.39
CA ARG A 84 7.10 -3.52 -6.09
C ARG A 84 7.99 -2.29 -6.28
N VAL A 85 7.40 -1.15 -6.66
CA VAL A 85 8.12 0.12 -6.87
C VAL A 85 8.70 0.64 -5.55
N VAL A 86 7.96 0.56 -4.43
CA VAL A 86 8.47 0.93 -3.11
C VAL A 86 9.59 -0.01 -2.66
N LEU A 87 9.43 -1.33 -2.81
CA LEU A 87 10.46 -2.29 -2.45
C LEU A 87 11.74 -2.12 -3.29
N ALA A 88 11.60 -1.91 -4.60
CA ALA A 88 12.71 -1.62 -5.50
C ALA A 88 13.37 -0.26 -5.17
N GLY A 89 12.59 0.77 -4.87
CA GLY A 89 13.08 2.08 -4.45
C GLY A 89 13.92 2.01 -3.17
N LEU A 90 13.47 1.25 -2.17
CA LEU A 90 14.25 0.99 -0.95
C LEU A 90 15.50 0.13 -1.25
N PHE A 91 15.37 -0.92 -2.05
CA PHE A 91 16.49 -1.82 -2.35
C PHE A 91 17.60 -1.14 -3.16
N TYR A 92 17.26 -0.49 -4.27
CA TYR A 92 18.22 0.14 -5.17
C TYR A 92 18.59 1.58 -4.77
N GLY A 93 17.67 2.31 -4.12
CA GLY A 93 17.89 3.70 -3.70
C GLY A 93 18.48 3.87 -2.30
N LEU A 94 18.33 2.89 -1.39
CA LEU A 94 18.87 2.96 -0.02
C LEU A 94 19.84 1.81 0.28
N PHE A 95 19.40 0.56 0.21
CA PHE A 95 20.23 -0.58 0.64
C PHE A 95 21.44 -0.82 -0.27
N THR A 96 21.28 -0.68 -1.59
CA THR A 96 22.36 -0.84 -2.59
C THR A 96 23.47 0.21 -2.42
N PRO A 97 23.21 1.54 -2.37
CA PRO A 97 24.26 2.52 -2.16
C PRO A 97 24.90 2.43 -0.75
N LEU A 98 24.16 2.04 0.29
CA LEU A 98 24.75 1.74 1.61
C LEU A 98 25.73 0.56 1.54
N GLY A 99 25.33 -0.54 0.89
CA GLY A 99 26.21 -1.70 0.67
C GLY A 99 27.44 -1.37 -0.18
N LEU A 100 27.28 -0.53 -1.21
CA LEU A 100 28.38 -0.04 -2.03
C LEU A 100 29.33 0.86 -1.23
N LEU A 101 28.81 1.76 -0.38
CA LEU A 101 29.61 2.61 0.50
C LEU A 101 30.42 1.79 1.52
N PHE A 102 29.83 0.75 2.12
CA PHE A 102 30.56 -0.15 3.01
C PHE A 102 31.63 -0.97 2.26
N ARG A 103 31.34 -1.41 1.03
CA ARG A 103 32.31 -2.09 0.15
C ARG A 103 33.48 -1.17 -0.23
N LEU A 104 33.21 0.09 -0.56
CA LEU A 104 34.23 1.11 -0.86
C LEU A 104 35.08 1.47 0.37
N ARG A 105 34.48 1.52 1.57
CA ARG A 105 35.21 1.68 2.84
C ARG A 105 35.87 0.38 3.34
N GLY A 106 35.87 -0.71 2.55
CA GLY A 106 36.52 -1.98 2.89
C GLY A 106 35.92 -2.74 4.08
N ARG A 107 34.75 -2.34 4.58
CA ARG A 107 34.14 -2.86 5.81
C ARG A 107 33.36 -4.14 5.53
N ASP A 108 34.03 -5.29 5.56
CA ASP A 108 33.43 -6.62 5.39
C ASP A 108 32.76 -7.12 6.68
N VAL A 109 31.67 -6.46 7.08
CA VAL A 109 30.82 -6.83 8.25
C VAL A 109 30.08 -8.17 8.10
N LEU A 110 30.29 -8.90 7.01
CA LEU A 110 29.69 -10.21 6.75
C LEU A 110 30.74 -11.32 6.58
N GLU A 111 32.03 -11.01 6.81
CA GLU A 111 33.18 -11.91 6.67
C GLU A 111 33.15 -12.72 5.35
N ARG A 112 32.72 -12.08 4.26
CA ARG A 112 32.49 -12.74 2.96
C ARG A 112 33.77 -13.01 2.18
N ARG A 113 34.85 -12.30 2.46
CA ARG A 113 36.19 -12.72 2.06
C ARG A 113 36.49 -14.07 2.72
N ARG A 114 36.86 -15.08 1.93
CA ARG A 114 37.34 -16.38 2.45
C ARG A 114 38.39 -16.14 3.55
N PRO A 115 38.16 -16.56 4.81
CA PRO A 115 39.22 -16.56 5.81
C PRO A 115 40.30 -17.56 5.36
N ASN A 116 41.53 -17.37 5.81
CA ASN A 116 42.60 -18.36 5.61
C ASN A 116 42.44 -19.50 6.63
N ARG A 117 41.29 -20.21 6.54
CA ARG A 117 40.82 -21.29 7.42
C ARG A 117 39.89 -22.19 6.62
N ASP A 118 39.88 -23.49 6.93
CA ASP A 118 39.09 -24.49 6.20
C ASP A 118 37.57 -24.41 6.45
N SER A 119 37.11 -23.56 7.39
CA SER A 119 35.69 -23.35 7.64
C SER A 119 35.36 -21.94 8.17
N TYR A 120 34.10 -21.56 8.00
CA TYR A 120 33.48 -20.36 8.57
C TYR A 120 32.93 -20.58 9.99
N TRP A 121 33.32 -21.66 10.69
CA TRP A 121 32.88 -21.90 12.07
C TRP A 121 33.57 -20.91 13.01
N VAL A 122 32.80 -19.94 13.51
CA VAL A 122 33.20 -19.09 14.63
C VAL A 122 33.16 -19.94 15.91
N PRO A 123 34.24 -19.96 16.73
CA PRO A 123 34.21 -20.67 18.01
C PRO A 123 33.17 -20.03 18.94
N LYS A 124 32.14 -20.81 19.29
CA LYS A 124 31.14 -20.39 20.27
C LYS A 124 31.76 -20.46 21.66
N GLU A 125 31.81 -19.33 22.37
CA GLU A 125 32.15 -19.34 23.80
C GLU A 125 31.11 -20.19 24.56
N THR A 126 31.56 -21.29 25.15
CA THR A 126 30.79 -22.11 26.07
C THR A 126 30.84 -21.49 27.47
N PRO A 127 29.72 -21.07 28.07
CA PRO A 127 29.69 -20.63 29.46
C PRO A 127 30.25 -21.74 30.37
N ALA A 128 31.11 -21.36 31.32
CA ALA A 128 31.73 -22.31 32.25
C ALA A 128 30.73 -22.97 33.22
N ASP A 129 29.52 -22.40 33.36
CA ASP A 129 28.41 -22.96 34.14
C ASP A 129 27.21 -23.27 33.23
N VAL A 130 26.85 -24.55 33.14
CA VAL A 130 25.65 -25.02 32.42
C VAL A 130 24.36 -24.42 33.01
N ARG A 131 24.35 -24.08 34.31
CA ARG A 131 23.21 -23.43 34.98
C ARG A 131 23.06 -21.96 34.58
N ALA A 132 23.96 -21.38 33.79
CA ALA A 132 23.76 -20.07 33.18
C ALA A 132 22.71 -20.11 32.05
N TYR A 133 22.68 -21.18 31.24
CA TYR A 133 21.70 -21.32 30.16
C TYR A 133 20.25 -21.40 30.67
N PHE A 134 20.03 -22.09 31.80
CA PHE A 134 18.71 -22.21 32.42
C PHE A 134 18.20 -20.93 33.11
N ARG A 135 18.93 -19.81 33.01
CA ARG A 135 18.56 -18.49 33.58
C ARG A 135 18.34 -17.40 32.53
N GLN A 136 18.28 -17.76 31.25
CA GLN A 136 17.88 -16.88 30.16
C GLN A 136 16.40 -17.09 29.83
N SER A 137 15.53 -16.47 30.63
CA SER A 137 14.06 -16.41 30.46
C SER A 137 13.61 -15.02 30.05
#